data_AF-A0A933T9R6-F1
#
_entry.id   AF-A0A933T9R6-F1
#
_cell.length_a   1.000
_cell.length_b   1.000
_cell.length_c   1.000
_cell.angle_alpha   90.00
_cell.angle_beta   90.00
_cell.angle_gamma   90.00
#
_symmetry.space_group_name_H-M   'P 1'
#
loop_
_entity.id
_entity.type
_entity.pdbx_description
1 polymer ?
#
loop_
_entity_poly.entity_id
_entity_poly.type
_entity_poly.pdbx_seq_one_letter_code
_entity_poly.pdbx_strand_id
1 'polypeptide(L)'
;MKTRTDQTAPPASTAGPGIVEIRPITSRYFGVRVQRRLIPKLKDVPGLTRANPKSDLFCIEVDGLDNNPESALKRFRELVAAAGRNLDA
;
A
#
# COMPACT_ATOMS: atom_id res chain seq x y z
N MET A 1 -15.08 2.30 -37.91
CA MET A 1 -14.36 2.97 -36.82
C MET A 1 -15.33 3.15 -35.67
N LYS A 2 -15.24 2.38 -34.57
CA LYS A 2 -15.99 2.62 -33.32
C LYS A 2 -15.42 1.74 -32.20
N THR A 3 -14.52 2.38 -31.45
CA THR A 3 -14.20 2.22 -30.02
C THR A 3 -14.47 0.84 -29.40
N ARG A 4 -13.41 0.03 -29.35
CA ARG A 4 -13.35 -1.22 -28.58
C ARG A 4 -12.48 -0.97 -27.34
N THR A 5 -12.96 -1.49 -26.22
CA THR A 5 -12.30 -1.57 -24.90
C THR A 5 -12.48 -0.33 -24.02
N ASP A 6 -13.72 -0.14 -23.55
CA ASP A 6 -13.96 0.31 -22.18
C ASP A 6 -13.42 -0.78 -21.25
N GLN A 7 -12.13 -0.68 -20.88
CA GLN A 7 -11.60 -1.39 -19.73
C GLN A 7 -11.66 -0.40 -18.58
N THR A 8 -12.87 -0.20 -18.04
CA THR A 8 -13.06 0.39 -16.72
C THR A 8 -12.47 -0.59 -15.70
N ALA A 9 -11.14 -0.63 -15.61
CA ALA A 9 -10.52 -0.86 -14.32
C ALA A 9 -11.02 0.30 -13.44
N PRO A 10 -11.58 0.06 -12.24
CA PRO A 10 -11.75 1.17 -11.31
C PRO A 10 -10.41 1.88 -11.22
N PRO A 11 -10.35 3.22 -11.05
CA PRO A 11 -9.10 3.83 -10.67
C PRO A 11 -8.73 3.18 -9.33
N ALA A 12 -7.93 2.12 -9.37
CA ALA A 12 -7.14 1.70 -8.25
C ALA A 12 -6.38 2.97 -7.92
N SER A 13 -6.85 3.72 -6.90
CA SER A 13 -6.28 4.99 -6.50
C SER A 13 -4.78 4.79 -6.51
N THR A 14 -4.13 5.30 -7.55
CA THR A 14 -2.79 4.85 -7.93
C THR A 14 -1.90 5.23 -6.76
N ALA A 15 -1.60 4.25 -5.92
CA ALA A 15 -1.06 4.49 -4.59
C ALA A 15 0.43 4.90 -4.63
N GLY A 16 0.89 5.42 -5.77
CA GLY A 16 2.28 5.73 -6.04
C GLY A 16 3.08 4.53 -6.54
N PRO A 17 4.37 4.75 -6.86
CA PRO A 17 5.23 3.69 -7.38
C PRO A 17 5.34 2.55 -6.36
N GLY A 18 5.27 1.32 -6.86
CA GLY A 18 5.47 0.12 -6.04
C GLY A 18 4.26 -0.36 -5.22
N ILE A 19 3.20 0.43 -5.10
CA ILE A 19 1.99 0.06 -4.37
C ILE A 19 0.90 -0.33 -5.38
N VAL A 20 0.33 -1.52 -5.17
CA VAL A 20 -0.66 -2.12 -6.05
C VAL A 20 -2.08 -1.74 -5.60
N GLU A 21 -2.32 -1.73 -4.29
CA GLU A 21 -3.65 -1.49 -3.73
C GLU A 21 -3.53 -1.03 -2.27
N ILE A 22 -4.46 -0.19 -1.83
CA ILE A 22 -4.64 0.13 -0.41
C ILE A 22 -6.12 -0.08 -0.09
N ARG A 23 -6.37 -0.84 0.98
CA ARG A 23 -7.72 -1.17 1.43
C ARG A 23 -7.81 -1.06 2.94
N PRO A 24 -8.89 -0.49 3.49
CA PRO A 24 -9.16 -0.60 4.92
C PRO A 24 -9.38 -2.08 5.28
N ILE A 25 -8.78 -2.52 6.38
CA ILE A 25 -9.01 -3.85 6.97
C ILE A 25 -9.93 -3.70 8.18
N THR A 26 -9.67 -2.69 9.00
CA THR A 26 -10.50 -2.32 10.16
C THR A 26 -10.51 -0.80 10.31
N SER A 27 -11.24 -0.27 11.28
CA SER A 27 -11.30 1.17 11.59
C SER A 27 -9.95 1.81 11.97
N ARG A 28 -8.90 1.01 12.21
CA ARG A 28 -7.55 1.48 12.58
C ARG A 28 -6.44 0.86 11.74
N TYR A 29 -6.74 -0.15 10.92
CA TYR A 29 -5.73 -0.88 10.15
C TYR A 29 -6.04 -0.83 8.67
N PHE A 30 -5.02 -0.47 7.89
CA PHE A 30 -5.06 -0.49 6.44
C PHE A 30 -4.09 -1.53 5.89
N GLY A 31 -4.57 -2.27 4.89
CA GLY A 31 -3.80 -3.23 4.14
C GLY A 31 -3.29 -2.59 2.86
N VAL A 32 -1.97 -2.52 2.73
CA VAL A 32 -1.22 -1.99 1.60
C VAL A 32 -0.61 -3.18 0.86
N ARG A 33 -1.09 -3.44 -0.36
CA ARG A 33 -0.48 -4.42 -1.27
C ARG A 33 0.62 -3.75 -2.05
N VAL A 34 1.79 -4.38 -2.07
CA VAL A 34 2.97 -3.86 -2.78
C VAL A 34 3.45 -4.84 -3.84
N GLN A 35 4.27 -4.37 -4.77
CA GLN A 35 4.89 -5.26 -5.74
C GLN A 35 5.81 -6.27 -5.03
N ARG A 36 5.83 -7.52 -5.52
CA ARG A 36 6.64 -8.60 -4.96
C ARG A 36 8.12 -8.25 -4.80
N ARG A 37 8.67 -7.44 -5.71
CA ARG A 37 10.06 -6.97 -5.68
C ARG A 37 10.38 -6.07 -4.46
N LEU A 38 9.37 -5.42 -3.88
CA LEU A 38 9.53 -4.54 -2.72
C LEU A 38 9.34 -5.27 -1.39
N ILE A 39 8.70 -6.45 -1.37
CA ILE A 39 8.52 -7.27 -0.17
C ILE A 39 9.83 -7.45 0.63
N PRO A 40 10.97 -7.87 0.04
CA PRO A 40 12.20 -8.05 0.80
C PRO A 40 12.80 -6.74 1.34
N LYS A 41 12.43 -5.59 0.78
CA LYS A 41 12.85 -4.26 1.25
C LYS A 41 11.95 -3.76 2.38
N LEU A 42 10.67 -4.11 2.33
CA LEU A 42 9.62 -3.65 3.24
C LEU A 42 9.40 -4.56 4.45
N LYS A 43 9.80 -5.84 4.37
CA LYS A 43 9.67 -6.81 5.48
C LYS A 43 10.40 -6.39 6.76
N ASP A 44 11.38 -5.50 6.64
CA ASP A 44 12.28 -5.07 7.71
C ASP A 44 11.94 -3.66 8.20
N VAL A 45 10.87 -3.05 7.67
CA VAL A 45 10.47 -1.70 8.04
C VAL A 45 9.72 -1.74 9.38
N PRO A 46 10.19 -1.02 10.41
CA PRO A 46 9.49 -0.93 11.68
C PRO A 46 8.12 -0.24 11.49
N GLY A 47 7.07 -0.78 12.13
CA GLY A 47 5.69 -0.28 11.99
C GLY A 47 4.93 -0.83 10.79
N LEU A 48 5.56 -1.63 9.93
CA LEU A 48 4.92 -2.36 8.84
C LEU A 48 4.75 -3.84 9.21
N THR A 49 3.53 -4.24 9.53
CA THR A 49 3.24 -5.64 9.90
C THR A 49 2.80 -6.40 8.67
N ARG A 50 3.48 -7.48 8.31
CA ARG A 50 3.01 -8.32 7.19
C ARG A 50 1.82 -9.15 7.62
N ALA A 51 0.77 -9.17 6.79
CA ALA A 51 -0.38 -10.03 7.04
C ALA A 51 0.02 -11.53 7.01
N ASN A 52 1.00 -11.88 6.17
CA ASN A 52 1.59 -13.21 6.09
C ASN A 52 3.01 -13.16 5.53
N PRO A 53 3.91 -14.10 5.89
CA PRO A 53 5.31 -14.12 5.47
C PRO A 53 5.52 -14.35 3.96
N LYS A 54 4.48 -14.83 3.25
CA LYS A 54 4.49 -15.01 1.78
C LYS A 54 3.59 -14.01 1.05
N SER A 55 2.88 -13.14 1.77
CA SER A 55 1.94 -12.20 1.17
C SER A 55 2.62 -10.87 0.83
N ASP A 56 2.17 -10.28 -0.27
CA ASP A 56 2.42 -8.89 -0.67
C ASP A 56 1.60 -7.86 0.14
N LEU A 57 0.77 -8.31 1.09
CA LEU A 57 -0.05 -7.46 1.93
C LEU A 57 0.67 -7.06 3.22
N PHE A 58 0.81 -5.76 3.41
CA PHE A 58 1.33 -5.13 4.63
C PHE A 58 0.22 -4.37 5.34
N CYS A 59 0.07 -4.60 6.63
CA CYS A 59 -0.82 -3.87 7.49
C CYS A 59 -0.06 -2.69 8.12
N ILE A 60 -0.69 -1.53 8.09
CA ILE A 60 -0.27 -0.35 8.83
C ILE A 60 -1.38 0.09 9.76
N GLU A 61 -0.99 0.54 10.95
CA GLU A 61 -1.89 1.20 11.87
C GLU A 61 -1.99 2.69 11.50
N VAL A 62 -3.22 3.18 11.43
CA VAL A 62 -3.53 4.60 11.33
C VAL A 62 -4.38 5.01 12.52
N ASP A 63 -4.31 6.28 12.88
CA ASP A 63 -5.12 6.80 13.96
C ASP A 63 -6.62 6.60 13.65
N GLY A 64 -7.39 6.09 14.60
CA GLY A 64 -8.76 5.62 14.38
C GLY A 64 -9.77 6.70 14.00
N LEU A 65 -9.37 7.97 14.05
CA LEU A 65 -10.15 9.09 13.54
C LEU A 65 -10.03 9.25 12.03
N ASP A 66 -8.99 8.66 11.42
CA ASP A 66 -8.69 8.76 10.00
C ASP A 66 -8.90 7.40 9.31
N ASN A 67 -10.07 7.25 8.70
CA ASN A 67 -10.39 6.11 7.83
C ASN A 67 -10.09 6.43 6.35
N ASN A 68 -9.15 7.34 6.07
CA ASN A 68 -8.81 7.71 4.71
C ASN A 68 -7.64 6.85 4.18
N PRO A 69 -7.82 6.11 3.05
CA PRO A 69 -6.72 5.40 2.40
C PRO A 69 -5.55 6.31 2.01
N GLU A 70 -5.78 7.61 1.79
CA GLU A 70 -4.71 8.57 1.50
C GLU A 70 -3.80 8.82 2.71
N SER A 71 -4.36 8.92 3.91
CA SER A 71 -3.60 9.07 5.15
C SER A 71 -2.82 7.80 5.47
N ALA A 72 -3.43 6.64 5.23
CA ALA A 72 -2.75 5.36 5.29
C ALA A 72 -1.57 5.31 4.30
N LEU A 73 -1.78 5.73 3.05
CA LEU A 73 -0.72 5.80 2.06
C LEU A 73 0.42 6.74 2.48
N LYS A 74 0.08 7.92 3.00
CA LYS A 74 1.06 8.89 3.49
C LYS A 74 1.88 8.27 4.62
N ARG A 75 1.22 7.64 5.60
CA ARG A 75 1.88 6.97 6.73
C ARG A 75 2.79 5.83 6.26
N PHE A 76 2.32 5.02 5.32
CA PHE A 76 3.12 3.97 4.69
C PHE A 76 4.40 4.55 4.07
N ARG A 77 4.27 5.60 3.26
CA ARG A 77 5.42 6.25 2.62
C ARG A 77 6.39 6.85 3.64
N GLU A 78 5.88 7.44 4.72
CA GLU A 78 6.70 7.94 5.82
C GLU A 78 7.50 6.83 6.52
N LEU A 79 6.88 5.69 6.83
CA LEU A 79 7.57 4.54 7.45
C LEU A 79 8.66 3.99 6.53
N VAL A 80 8.35 3.87 5.24
CA VAL A 80 9.28 3.37 4.23
C VAL A 80 10.45 4.34 4.03
N ALA A 81 10.18 5.65 3.96
CA ALA A 81 11.20 6.68 3.86
C ALA A 81 12.06 6.77 5.13
N ALA A 82 11.45 6.67 6.32
CA ALA A 82 12.14 6.66 7.60
C ALA A 82 13.08 5.45 7.73
N ALA A 83 12.71 4.31 7.15
CA ALA A 83 13.56 3.13 7.05
C ALA A 83 14.62 3.22 5.92
N GLY A 84 14.72 4.35 5.22
CA GLY A 84 15.66 4.54 4.10
C GLY A 84 15.37 3.63 2.90
N ARG A 85 14.13 3.15 2.76
CA ARG A 85 13.71 2.28 1.64
C ARG A 85 13.03 3.15 0.57
N ASN A 86 13.24 2.81 -0.69
CA ASN A 86 12.65 3.55 -1.81
C ASN A 86 11.70 2.63 -2.60
N LEU A 87 10.50 3.13 -2.89
CA LEU A 87 9.43 2.41 -3.61
C LEU A 87 9.58 2.50 -5.13
N ASP A 88 10.49 3.34 -5.62
CA ASP A 88 10.75 3.63 -7.04
C ASP A 88 11.57 2.55 -7.77
N ALA A 89 12.19 1.66 -7.02
CA ALA A 89 13.09 0.62 -7.54
C ALA A 89 12.35 -0.60 -8.11
#